data_AF-L0CFW2-F1
#
_entry.id   AF-L0CFW2-F1
#
_cell.length_a   1.000
_cell.length_b   1.000
_cell.length_c   1.000
_cell.angle_alpha   90.00
_cell.angle_beta   90.00
_cell.angle_gamma   90.00
#
_symmetry.space_group_name_H-M   'P 1'
#
loop_
_entity.id
_entity.type
_entity.pdbx_description
1 polymer ?
#
loop_
_entity_poly.entity_id
_entity_poly.type
_entity_poly.pdbx_seq_one_letter_code
_entity_poly.pdbx_strand_id
1 'polypeptide(L)'
;MTELKIGNEKVNSTNFGDFAEKAIRGINHKPFVNSKGGEQKITTSKIRGILELVNKVYNRVINTNDVELSENILADIAYIKVKIAYESGREPVVKDFIQRTAFTAAITDVMNQRTRESFLLFARYVESLIAYFKFYGGKD
;
A
#
# COMPACT_ATOMS: atom_id res chain seq x y z
N MET A 1 -4.29 -20.27 6.89
CA MET A 1 -3.56 -19.38 5.95
C MET A 1 -3.78 -17.96 6.42
N THR A 2 -2.73 -17.14 6.43
CA THR A 2 -2.84 -15.72 6.79
C THR A 2 -3.64 -14.96 5.72
N GLU A 3 -4.57 -14.12 6.16
CA GLU A 3 -5.42 -13.31 5.29
C GLU A 3 -5.55 -11.89 5.85
N LEU A 4 -5.50 -10.87 5.01
CA LEU A 4 -5.84 -9.50 5.33
C LEU A 4 -7.32 -9.24 5.06
N LYS A 5 -8.00 -8.61 6.02
CA LYS A 5 -9.40 -8.19 5.88
C LYS A 5 -9.46 -6.73 5.40
N ILE A 6 -9.87 -6.54 4.15
CA ILE A 6 -9.93 -5.22 3.52
C ILE A 6 -11.37 -4.94 3.12
N GLY A 7 -12.13 -4.32 4.04
CA GLY A 7 -13.58 -4.16 3.87
C GLY A 7 -14.26 -5.54 3.85
N ASN A 8 -14.96 -5.85 2.75
CA ASN A 8 -15.63 -7.15 2.56
C ASN A 8 -14.74 -8.18 1.83
N GLU A 9 -13.56 -7.77 1.37
CA GLU A 9 -12.64 -8.61 0.61
C GLU A 9 -11.64 -9.30 1.55
N LYS A 10 -11.30 -10.56 1.26
CA LYS A 10 -10.26 -11.31 1.94
C LYS A 10 -9.06 -11.47 1.01
N VAL A 11 -7.94 -10.91 1.41
CA VAL A 11 -6.71 -10.94 0.62
C VAL A 11 -5.72 -11.91 1.25
N ASN A 12 -5.17 -12.84 0.49
CA ASN A 12 -4.29 -13.90 0.96
C ASN A 12 -3.17 -14.17 -0.06
N SER A 13 -2.34 -15.18 0.20
CA SER A 13 -1.16 -15.50 -0.60
C SER A 13 -1.44 -15.91 -2.05
N THR A 14 -2.68 -16.22 -2.42
CA THR A 14 -3.03 -16.65 -3.79
C THR A 14 -3.81 -15.61 -4.58
N ASN A 15 -4.33 -14.56 -3.95
CA ASN A 15 -5.18 -13.56 -4.62
C ASN A 15 -4.72 -12.10 -4.44
N PHE A 16 -3.65 -11.82 -3.69
CA PHE A 16 -3.17 -10.44 -3.48
C PHE A 16 -2.81 -9.72 -4.78
N GLY A 17 -2.32 -10.47 -5.78
CA GLY A 17 -2.02 -9.95 -7.11
C GLY A 17 -3.28 -9.50 -7.84
N ASP A 18 -4.30 -10.36 -7.93
CA ASP A 18 -5.57 -10.04 -8.59
C ASP A 18 -6.28 -8.85 -7.90
N PHE A 19 -6.22 -8.80 -6.56
CA PHE A 19 -6.75 -7.68 -5.80
C PHE A 19 -6.01 -6.36 -6.11
N ALA A 20 -4.68 -6.40 -6.19
CA ALA A 20 -3.87 -5.24 -6.58
C ALA A 20 -4.19 -4.79 -8.01
N GLU A 21 -4.29 -5.73 -8.96
CA GLU A 21 -4.62 -5.42 -10.35
C GLU A 21 -5.98 -4.72 -10.44
N LYS A 22 -7.01 -5.29 -9.80
CA LYS A 22 -8.37 -4.71 -9.76
C LYS A 22 -8.36 -3.29 -9.19
N ALA A 23 -7.56 -3.02 -8.16
CA ALA A 23 -7.46 -1.69 -7.55
C ALA A 23 -6.76 -0.66 -8.45
N ILE A 24 -5.76 -1.09 -9.23
CA ILE A 24 -4.95 -0.22 -10.09
C ILE A 24 -5.60 0.01 -11.45
N ARG A 25 -6.38 -0.94 -11.95
CA ARG A 25 -6.96 -0.88 -13.27
C ARG A 25 -7.75 0.41 -13.47
N GLY A 26 -7.32 1.22 -14.43
CA GLY A 26 -7.97 2.49 -14.78
C GLY A 26 -7.69 3.67 -13.85
N ILE A 27 -6.74 3.56 -12.91
CA ILE A 27 -6.41 4.64 -11.96
C ILE A 27 -5.97 5.95 -12.64
N ASN A 28 -5.39 5.87 -13.84
CA ASN A 28 -4.94 7.05 -14.61
C ASN A 28 -5.90 7.50 -15.72
N HIS A 29 -7.11 6.92 -15.80
CA HIS A 29 -8.08 7.28 -16.84
C HIS A 29 -8.66 8.69 -16.66
N LYS A 30 -8.75 9.19 -15.41
CA LYS A 30 -9.24 10.54 -15.13
C LYS A 30 -8.24 11.29 -14.22
N PRO A 31 -7.67 12.42 -14.65
CA PRO A 31 -6.82 13.22 -13.80
C PRO A 31 -7.63 13.86 -12.67
N PHE A 32 -6.98 14.09 -11.54
CA PHE A 32 -7.49 14.98 -10.52
C PHE A 32 -7.35 16.43 -11.01
N VAL A 33 -8.43 17.20 -10.97
CA VAL A 33 -8.43 18.62 -11.35
C VAL A 33 -8.44 19.45 -10.07
N ASN A 34 -7.41 20.27 -9.88
CA ASN A 34 -7.34 21.16 -8.72
C ASN A 34 -8.23 22.40 -8.92
N SER A 35 -8.42 23.18 -7.86
CA SER A 35 -9.26 24.39 -7.87
C SER A 35 -8.82 25.47 -8.86
N LYS A 36 -7.60 25.38 -9.40
CA LYS A 36 -7.03 26.28 -10.41
C LYS A 36 -7.10 25.70 -11.83
N GLY A 37 -7.79 24.57 -12.03
CA GLY A 37 -7.92 23.89 -13.32
C GLY A 37 -6.70 23.06 -13.73
N GLY A 38 -5.70 22.90 -12.86
CA GLY A 38 -4.52 22.07 -13.13
C GLY A 38 -4.83 20.59 -12.96
N GLU A 39 -4.49 19.79 -13.97
CA GLU A 39 -4.62 18.34 -13.95
C GLU A 39 -3.42 17.68 -13.28
N GLN A 40 -3.68 16.70 -12.42
CA GLN A 40 -2.67 15.88 -11.77
C GLN A 40 -3.04 14.41 -11.89
N LYS A 41 -2.02 13.58 -12.13
CA LYS A 41 -2.12 12.12 -12.05
C LYS A 41 -1.12 11.63 -11.03
N ILE A 42 -1.40 10.49 -10.40
CA ILE A 42 -0.37 9.85 -9.61
C ILE A 42 0.74 9.36 -10.54
N THR A 43 1.98 9.45 -10.08
CA THR A 43 3.14 8.99 -10.85
C THR A 43 3.78 7.79 -10.19
N THR A 44 4.57 7.06 -10.97
CA THR A 44 5.32 5.90 -10.47
C THR A 44 6.24 6.32 -9.33
N SER A 45 6.86 7.51 -9.42
CA SER A 45 7.75 8.02 -8.37
C SER A 45 7.06 8.19 -7.01
N LYS A 46 5.78 8.58 -6.99
CA LYS A 46 5.01 8.68 -5.73
C LYS A 46 4.73 7.32 -5.13
N ILE A 47 4.29 6.37 -5.95
CA ILE A 47 4.02 4.99 -5.52
C ILE A 47 5.32 4.30 -5.08
N ARG A 48 6.43 4.58 -5.75
CA ARG A 48 7.76 4.11 -5.36
C ARG A 48 8.16 4.61 -3.97
N GLY A 49 7.90 5.88 -3.66
CA GLY A 49 8.11 6.42 -2.31
C GLY A 49 7.33 5.66 -1.23
N ILE A 50 6.06 5.31 -1.50
CA ILE A 50 5.25 4.46 -0.61
C ILE A 50 5.88 3.08 -0.44
N LEU A 51 6.28 2.43 -1.54
CA LEU A 51 6.94 1.13 -1.50
C LEU A 51 8.25 1.19 -0.71
N GLU A 52 9.03 2.25 -0.83
CA GLU A 52 10.27 2.44 -0.06
C GLU A 52 10.01 2.50 1.46
N LEU A 53 8.91 3.12 1.90
CA LEU A 53 8.52 3.11 3.31
C LEU A 53 8.23 1.69 3.80
N VAL A 54 7.51 0.90 3.01
CA VAL A 54 7.19 -0.49 3.32
C VAL A 54 8.45 -1.36 3.31
N ASN A 55 9.33 -1.19 2.31
CA ASN A 55 10.55 -1.96 2.14
C ASN A 55 11.55 -1.76 3.29
N LYS A 56 11.60 -0.56 3.89
CA LYS A 56 12.42 -0.32 5.10
C LYS A 56 12.03 -1.26 6.24
N VAL A 57 10.73 -1.49 6.43
CA VAL A 57 10.23 -2.40 7.47
C VAL A 57 10.34 -3.86 7.03
N TYR A 58 10.06 -4.15 5.75
CA TYR A 58 10.24 -5.49 5.16
C TYR A 58 11.64 -6.05 5.38
N ASN A 59 12.68 -5.25 5.14
CA ASN A 59 14.07 -5.67 5.31
C ASN A 59 14.40 -6.05 6.77
N ARG A 60 13.66 -5.50 7.74
CA ARG A 60 13.77 -5.90 9.15
C ARG A 60 13.00 -7.19 9.42
N VAL A 61 11.78 -7.29 8.90
CA VAL A 61 10.85 -8.43 9.15
C VAL A 61 11.29 -9.71 8.46
N ILE A 62 11.86 -9.65 7.25
CA ILE A 62 12.21 -10.85 6.49
C ILE A 62 13.25 -11.72 7.21
N ASN A 63 14.14 -11.06 7.97
CA ASN A 63 15.23 -11.69 8.71
C ASN A 63 14.84 -12.16 10.11
N THR A 64 13.60 -11.93 10.56
CA THR A 64 13.11 -12.49 11.83
C THR A 64 12.53 -13.87 11.61
N ASN A 65 12.69 -14.75 12.62
CA ASN A 65 12.05 -16.07 12.65
C ASN A 65 10.80 -16.09 13.55
N ASP A 66 10.55 -15.02 14.29
CA ASP A 66 9.40 -14.90 15.18
C ASP A 66 8.09 -14.81 14.37
N VAL A 67 7.06 -15.50 14.87
CA VAL A 67 5.71 -15.45 14.32
C VAL A 67 5.09 -14.08 14.57
N GLU A 68 5.26 -13.52 15.77
CA GLU A 68 4.78 -12.20 16.14
C GLU A 68 5.83 -11.12 15.86
N LEU A 69 5.36 -9.93 15.50
CA LEU A 69 6.19 -8.76 15.29
C LEU A 69 6.53 -8.10 16.62
N SER A 70 7.81 -7.81 16.83
CA SER A 70 8.25 -7.02 17.99
C SER A 70 7.61 -5.63 18.02
N GLU A 71 7.49 -5.03 19.22
CA GLU A 71 6.98 -3.66 19.38
C GLU A 71 7.74 -2.63 18.54
N ASN A 72 9.05 -2.80 18.36
CA ASN A 72 9.87 -1.91 17.53
C ASN A 72 9.53 -2.00 16.04
N ILE A 73 9.06 -3.15 15.55
CA ILE A 73 8.57 -3.29 14.18
C ILE A 73 7.16 -2.70 14.06
N LEU A 74 6.30 -2.95 15.05
CA LEU A 74 4.94 -2.40 15.07
C LEU A 74 4.93 -0.87 15.14
N ALA A 75 5.88 -0.27 15.88
CA ALA A 75 6.09 1.17 15.90
C ALA A 75 6.45 1.72 14.51
N ASP A 76 7.31 1.04 13.75
CA ASP A 76 7.63 1.43 12.38
C ASP A 76 6.42 1.30 11.44
N ILE A 77 5.62 0.23 11.58
CA ILE A 77 4.39 0.05 10.79
C ILE A 77 3.39 1.16 11.11
N ALA A 78 3.23 1.54 12.38
CA ALA A 78 2.42 2.67 12.78
C ALA A 78 2.93 3.98 12.16
N TYR A 79 4.25 4.15 12.06
CA TYR A 79 4.86 5.32 11.45
C TYR A 79 4.63 5.40 9.93
N ILE A 80 4.54 4.26 9.23
CA ILE A 80 4.09 4.24 7.82
C ILE A 80 2.70 4.88 7.71
N LYS A 81 1.74 4.53 8.58
CA LYS A 81 0.38 5.13 8.55
C LYS A 81 0.41 6.64 8.71
N VAL A 82 1.26 7.16 9.59
CA VAL A 82 1.42 8.62 9.80
C VAL A 82 1.95 9.30 8.54
N LYS A 83 3.00 8.74 7.92
CA LYS A 83 3.56 9.29 6.68
C LYS A 83 2.54 9.28 5.53
N ILE A 84 1.81 8.19 5.39
CA ILE A 84 0.77 8.06 4.36
C ILE A 84 -0.37 9.05 4.57
N ALA A 85 -0.80 9.28 5.82
CA ALA A 85 -1.80 10.28 6.14
C ALA A 85 -1.31 11.70 5.78
N TYR A 86 -0.06 12.03 6.10
CA TYR A 86 0.55 13.31 5.74
C TYR A 86 0.64 13.50 4.23
N GLU A 87 1.16 12.51 3.49
CA GLU A 87 1.27 12.57 2.02
C GLU A 87 -0.11 12.68 1.35
N SER A 88 -1.11 11.94 1.85
CA SER A 88 -2.49 12.03 1.37
C SER A 88 -3.12 13.41 1.65
N GLY A 89 -2.73 14.08 2.73
CA GLY A 89 -3.19 15.44 3.04
C GLY A 89 -2.54 16.49 2.13
N ARG A 90 -1.27 16.29 1.75
CA ARG A 90 -0.51 17.18 0.88
C ARG A 90 -0.87 17.00 -0.60
N GLU A 91 -1.18 15.77 -1.01
CA GLU A 91 -1.33 15.41 -2.42
C GLU A 91 -2.63 14.63 -2.68
N PRO A 92 -3.66 15.26 -3.28
CA PRO A 92 -4.95 14.62 -3.52
C PRO A 92 -4.87 13.34 -4.36
N VAL A 93 -3.95 13.27 -5.32
CA VAL A 93 -3.74 12.06 -6.14
C VAL A 93 -3.18 10.88 -5.33
N VAL A 94 -2.40 11.14 -4.28
CA VAL A 94 -1.95 10.11 -3.34
C VAL A 94 -3.12 9.64 -2.48
N LYS A 95 -3.98 10.56 -2.02
CA LYS A 95 -5.18 10.21 -1.26
C LYS A 95 -6.12 9.30 -2.05
N ASP A 96 -6.41 9.63 -3.31
CA ASP A 96 -7.24 8.79 -4.20
C ASP A 96 -6.62 7.40 -4.39
N PHE A 97 -5.31 7.31 -4.60
CA PHE A 97 -4.59 6.03 -4.66
C PHE A 97 -4.73 5.20 -3.39
N ILE A 98 -4.49 5.80 -2.22
CA ILE A 98 -4.59 5.12 -0.92
C ILE A 98 -6.01 4.64 -0.64
N GLN A 99 -7.03 5.38 -1.09
CA GLN A 99 -8.43 4.99 -0.96
C GLN A 99 -8.78 3.83 -1.90
N ARG A 100 -8.41 3.90 -3.18
CA ARG A 100 -8.69 2.85 -4.18
C ARG A 100 -8.04 1.52 -3.84
N THR A 101 -6.82 1.58 -3.33
CA THR A 101 -6.05 0.40 -2.92
C THR A 101 -6.41 -0.05 -1.52
N ALA A 102 -7.24 0.71 -0.79
CA ALA A 102 -7.57 0.42 0.61
C ALA A 102 -6.33 0.13 1.47
N PHE A 103 -5.20 0.79 1.14
CA PHE A 103 -3.89 0.60 1.77
C PHE A 103 -3.99 0.75 3.29
N THR A 104 -4.71 1.77 3.76
CA THR A 104 -4.89 2.05 5.19
C THR A 104 -5.64 0.93 5.90
N ALA A 105 -6.60 0.28 5.25
CA ALA A 105 -7.30 -0.86 5.83
C ALA A 105 -6.36 -2.07 5.92
N ALA A 106 -5.62 -2.36 4.84
CA ALA A 106 -4.65 -3.46 4.80
C ALA A 106 -3.59 -3.35 5.91
N ILE A 107 -2.92 -2.20 6.04
CA ILE A 107 -1.89 -1.99 7.06
C ILE A 107 -2.48 -1.92 8.49
N THR A 108 -3.76 -1.52 8.63
CA THR A 108 -4.43 -1.57 9.93
C THR A 108 -4.72 -3.01 10.34
N ASP A 109 -5.11 -3.86 9.39
CA ASP A 109 -5.33 -5.28 9.68
C ASP A 109 -4.02 -5.99 10.05
N VAL A 110 -2.89 -5.62 9.43
CA VAL A 110 -1.55 -6.05 9.88
C VAL A 110 -1.29 -5.63 11.33
N MET A 111 -1.63 -4.40 11.72
CA MET A 111 -1.47 -3.93 13.11
C MET A 111 -2.37 -4.66 14.11
N ASN A 112 -3.51 -5.18 13.66
CA ASN A 112 -4.40 -5.99 14.49
C ASN A 112 -3.88 -7.43 14.64
N GLN A 113 -3.38 -8.02 13.55
CA GLN A 113 -2.85 -9.38 13.55
C GLN A 113 -1.47 -9.48 14.21
N ARG A 114 -0.63 -8.45 14.02
CA ARG A 114 0.72 -8.34 14.58
C ARG A 114 1.64 -9.51 14.21
N THR A 115 1.36 -10.22 13.12
CA THR A 115 2.17 -11.38 12.70
C THR A 115 3.11 -11.04 11.56
N ARG A 116 4.26 -11.71 11.52
CA ARG A 116 5.23 -11.66 10.41
C ARG A 116 4.57 -11.92 9.07
N GLU A 117 3.76 -12.98 8.98
CA GLU A 117 3.10 -13.36 7.73
C GLU A 117 2.14 -12.27 7.23
N SER A 118 1.39 -11.62 8.13
CA SER A 118 0.44 -10.56 7.73
C SER A 118 1.16 -9.37 7.11
N PHE A 119 2.30 -8.96 7.69
CA PHE A 119 3.12 -7.89 7.14
C PHE A 119 3.78 -8.29 5.80
N LEU A 120 4.31 -9.51 5.69
CA LEU A 120 4.90 -9.98 4.43
C LEU A 120 3.87 -10.06 3.29
N LEU A 121 2.64 -10.48 3.59
CA LEU A 121 1.53 -10.47 2.65
C LEU A 121 1.18 -9.03 2.22
N PHE A 122 1.10 -8.11 3.18
CA PHE A 122 0.90 -6.68 2.89
C PHE A 122 2.02 -6.10 2.02
N ALA A 123 3.28 -6.43 2.28
CA ALA A 123 4.40 -5.95 1.48
C ALA A 123 4.32 -6.44 0.02
N ARG A 124 4.01 -7.72 -0.20
CA ARG A 124 3.79 -8.28 -1.55
C ARG A 124 2.59 -7.64 -2.26
N TYR A 125 1.53 -7.36 -1.50
CA TYR A 125 0.39 -6.61 -2.01
C TYR A 125 0.81 -5.22 -2.52
N VAL A 126 1.58 -4.46 -1.72
CA VAL A 126 2.06 -3.12 -2.11
C VAL A 126 3.01 -3.17 -3.30
N GLU A 127 3.90 -4.15 -3.36
CA GLU A 127 4.75 -4.40 -4.53
C GLU A 127 3.92 -4.69 -5.80
N SER A 128 2.84 -5.44 -5.67
CA SER A 128 1.92 -5.71 -6.79
C SER A 128 1.24 -4.44 -7.30
N LEU A 129 0.92 -3.49 -6.41
CA LEU A 129 0.33 -2.21 -6.81
C LEU A 129 1.25 -1.43 -7.77
N ILE A 130 2.55 -1.33 -7.45
CA ILE A 130 3.49 -0.63 -8.34
C ILE A 130 3.72 -1.40 -9.64
N ALA A 131 3.77 -2.74 -9.58
CA ALA A 131 3.96 -3.58 -10.75
C ALA A 131 2.81 -3.39 -11.75
N TYR A 132 1.56 -3.50 -11.28
CA TYR A 132 0.39 -3.26 -12.12
C TYR A 132 0.26 -1.80 -12.55
N PHE A 133 0.69 -0.85 -11.71
CA PHE A 133 0.64 0.56 -12.11
C PHE A 133 1.54 0.83 -13.30
N LYS A 134 2.76 0.27 -13.29
CA LYS A 134 3.66 0.30 -14.44
C LYS A 134 3.10 -0.46 -15.64
N PHE A 135 2.54 -1.65 -15.43
CA PHE A 135 1.93 -2.47 -16.48
C PHE A 135 0.84 -1.72 -17.25
N TYR A 136 -0.03 -1.00 -16.53
CA TYR A 136 -1.11 -0.18 -17.12
C TYR A 136 -0.65 1.21 -17.62
N GLY A 137 0.65 1.43 -17.81
CA GLY A 137 1.19 2.63 -18.44
C GLY A 137 1.33 3.85 -17.52
N GLY A 138 1.44 3.62 -16.22
CA GLY A 138 1.81 4.67 -15.26
C GLY A 138 3.16 5.32 -15.61
N LYS A 139 3.16 6.66 -15.77
CA LYS A 139 4.37 7.43 -16.10
C LYS A 139 5.07 7.93 -14.82
N ASP A 140 6.36 8.23 -14.94
CA ASP A 140 7.15 8.89 -13.87
C ASP A 140 6.80 10.37 -13.74
#